data_AF-A0A3D0URL8-F1
#
_entry.id   AF-A0A3D0URL8-F1
#
_cell.length_a   1.000
_cell.length_b   1.000
_cell.length_c   1.000
_cell.angle_alpha   90.00
_cell.angle_beta   90.00
_cell.angle_gamma   90.00
#
_symmetry.space_group_name_H-M   'P 1'
#
loop_
_entity.id
_entity.type
_entity.pdbx_description
1 polymer ?
#
loop_
_entity_poly.entity_id
_entity_poly.type
_entity_poly.pdbx_seq_one_letter_code
_entity_poly.pdbx_strand_id
1 'polypeptide(L)' 'MLSSSDSQNKKDKSFWEIKTGNIGTIITTHAELFQDFAKLEKIVFVDPHKWYYANQQDPRYKTPDVVAKLAEIWGISVEI' A
#
# COMPACT_ATOMS: atom_id res chain seq x y z
N MET A 1 4.74 -10.56 3.29
CA MET A 1 3.36 -10.37 2.81
C MET A 1 2.53 -9.85 3.98
N LEU A 2 1.90 -8.69 3.79
CA LEU A 2 0.95 -8.10 4.73
C LEU A 2 -0.46 -8.36 4.20
N SER A 3 -1.27 -9.05 5.00
CA SER A 3 -2.64 -9.42 4.66
C SER A 3 -3.60 -8.92 5.73
N SER A 4 -4.88 -8.81 5.37
CA SER A 4 -5.92 -8.39 6.31
C SER A 4 -6.01 -9.32 7.53
N SER A 5 -5.75 -10.63 7.33
CA SER A 5 -5.81 -11.68 8.36
C SER A 5 -4.60 -11.72 9.30
N ASP A 6 -3.56 -10.91 9.07
CA ASP A 6 -2.40 -10.88 9.95
C ASP A 6 -2.74 -10.29 11.33
N SER A 7 -2.09 -10.80 12.37
CA SER A 7 -2.27 -10.32 13.74
C SER A 7 -1.79 -8.88 13.90
N GLN A 8 -2.40 -8.15 14.85
CA GLN A 8 -2.03 -6.77 15.13
C GLN A 8 -0.53 -6.63 15.43
N ASN A 9 0.02 -7.51 16.27
CA ASN A 9 1.46 -7.50 16.60
C ASN A 9 2.36 -7.62 15.35
N LYS A 10 1.96 -8.41 14.35
CA LYS A 10 2.72 -8.56 13.11
C LYS A 10 2.64 -7.28 12.27
N LYS A 11 1.46 -6.65 12.18
CA LYS A 11 1.27 -5.38 11.48
C LYS A 11 2.05 -4.26 12.14
N ASP A 12 2.03 -4.16 13.47
CA ASP A 12 2.76 -3.15 14.23
C ASP A 12 4.27 -3.29 14.04
N LYS A 13 4.78 -4.52 14.11
CA LYS A 13 6.20 -4.78 13.82
C LYS A 13 6.56 -4.36 12.39
N SER A 14 5.73 -4.73 11.42
CA SER A 14 5.96 -4.39 10.01
C SER A 14 5.90 -2.88 9.78
N PHE A 15 4.98 -2.17 10.42
CA PHE A 15 4.90 -0.70 10.37
C PHE A 15 6.22 -0.05 10.77
N TRP A 16 6.82 -0.49 11.90
CA TRP A 16 8.11 0.02 12.33
C TRP A 16 9.24 -0.33 11.37
N GLU A 17 9.26 -1.55 10.83
CA GLU A 17 10.26 -1.98 9.86
C GLU A 17 10.16 -1.19 8.52
N ILE A 18 8.94 -0.86 8.08
CA ILE A 18 8.68 -0.03 6.89
C ILE A 18 9.14 1.41 7.13
N LYS A 19 8.75 1.97 8.28
CA LYS A 19 9.09 3.34 8.68
C LYS A 19 10.57 3.58 8.89
N THR A 20 11.29 2.55 9.31
CA THR A 20 12.75 2.62 9.48
C THR A 20 13.52 2.24 8.21
N GLY A 21 12.84 1.76 7.16
CA GLY A 21 13.48 1.34 5.90
C GLY A 21 14.18 -0.01 5.98
N ASN A 22 13.89 -0.81 7.02
CA ASN A 22 14.45 -2.15 7.19
C ASN A 22 13.84 -3.19 6.24
N ILE A 23 12.74 -2.86 5.57
CA ILE A 23 12.12 -3.66 4.50
C ILE A 23 12.24 -2.92 3.17
N GLY A 24 12.88 -3.55 2.19
CA GLY A 24 13.04 -2.98 0.84
C GLY A 24 11.88 -3.28 -0.12
N THR A 25 11.03 -4.27 0.17
CA THR A 25 9.89 -4.62 -0.70
C THR A 25 8.76 -5.22 0.11
N ILE A 26 7.53 -4.77 -0.15
CA ILE A 26 6.34 -5.22 0.57
C ILE A 26 5.32 -5.69 -0.48
N ILE A 27 4.81 -6.90 -0.26
CA ILE A 27 3.66 -7.43 -1.01
C ILE A 27 2.46 -7.31 -0.09
N THR A 28 1.45 -6.56 -0.53
CA THR A 28 0.29 -6.23 0.29
C THR A 28 -0.97 -6.02 -0.54
N THR A 29 -2.10 -5.92 0.15
CA THR A 29 -3.39 -5.52 -0.40
C THR A 29 -3.58 -4.00 -0.30
N HIS A 30 -4.66 -3.48 -0.87
CA HIS A 30 -4.97 -2.05 -0.84
C HIS A 30 -5.13 -1.47 0.58
N ALA A 31 -5.32 -2.31 1.61
CA ALA A 31 -5.46 -1.86 2.99
C ALA A 31 -4.19 -1.20 3.55
N GLU A 32 -3.01 -1.59 3.05
CA GLU A 32 -1.72 -1.11 3.57
C GLU A 32 -1.09 -0.04 2.64
N LEU A 33 -1.89 0.63 1.81
CA LEU A 33 -1.40 1.73 0.95
C LEU A 33 -0.89 2.92 1.74
N PHE A 34 -1.43 3.15 2.93
CA PHE A 34 -1.19 4.35 3.75
C PHE A 34 -0.07 4.16 4.78
N GLN A 35 0.87 3.27 4.50
CA GLN A 35 2.03 3.04 5.37
C GLN A 35 2.97 4.25 5.36
N ASP A 36 3.68 4.44 6.46
CA ASP A 36 4.68 5.51 6.60
C ASP A 36 6.03 5.01 6.07
N PHE A 37 6.27 5.16 4.77
CA PHE A 37 7.48 4.64 4.12
C PHE A 37 8.67 5.57 4.36
N ALA A 38 9.81 4.99 4.80
CA ALA A 38 11.05 5.76 4.97
C ALA A 38 11.53 6.42 3.65
N LYS A 39 11.49 5.65 2.56
CA LYS A 39 11.80 6.09 1.20
C LYS A 39 11.12 5.16 0.18
N LEU A 40 9.91 5.50 -0.23
CA LEU A 40 9.23 4.76 -1.29
C LEU A 40 9.77 5.21 -2.65
N GLU A 41 10.07 4.26 -3.55
CA GLU A 41 10.62 4.58 -4.89
C GLU A 41 9.67 4.19 -6.02
N LYS A 42 8.88 3.13 -5.82
CA LYS A 42 8.02 2.55 -6.85
C LYS A 42 6.84 1.81 -6.25
N ILE A 43 5.68 1.92 -6.91
CA ILE A 43 4.53 1.05 -6.67
C ILE A 43 4.32 0.20 -7.93
N VAL A 44 4.13 -1.12 -7.74
CA VAL A 44 3.70 -2.04 -8.80
C VAL A 44 2.28 -2.46 -8.48
N PHE A 45 1.35 -2.12 -9.36
CA PHE A 45 -0.07 -2.35 -9.16
C PHE A 45 -0.57 -3.49 -10.03
N VAL A 46 -0.77 -4.65 -9.44
CA VAL A 46 -1.15 -5.87 -10.17
C VAL A 46 -2.67 -5.91 -10.42
N ASP A 47 -3.08 -6.20 -11.66
CA ASP A 47 -4.49 -6.41 -12.06
C ASP A 47 -5.44 -5.24 -11.69
N PRO A 48 -5.16 -3.99 -12.10
CA PRO A 48 -5.89 -2.78 -11.69
C PRO A 48 -7.41 -2.81 -12.01
N HIS A 49 -7.82 -3.60 -12.99
CA HIS A 49 -9.21 -3.66 -13.47
C HIS A 49 -10.14 -4.49 -12.56
N LYS A 50 -9.60 -5.14 -11.52
CA LYS A 50 -10.39 -6.01 -10.65
C LYS A 50 -11.30 -5.18 -9.73
N TRP A 51 -12.54 -5.65 -9.59
CA TRP A 51 -13.58 -4.97 -8.82
C TRP A 51 -13.22 -4.80 -7.33
N TYR A 52 -12.42 -5.71 -6.75
CA TYR A 52 -12.05 -5.69 -5.33
C TYR A 52 -11.07 -4.55 -4.97
N TYR A 53 -10.61 -3.78 -5.96
CA TYR A 53 -9.85 -2.54 -5.74
C TYR A 53 -10.73 -1.32 -5.48
N ALA A 54 -12.05 -1.43 -5.64
CA ALA A 54 -12.99 -0.47 -5.11
C ALA A 54 -13.34 -0.86 -3.67
N ASN A 55 -12.86 -0.08 -2.69
CA ASN A 55 -13.18 -0.30 -1.29
C ASN A 55 -14.69 -0.09 -1.09
N GLN A 56 -15.37 -1.12 -0.59
CA GLN A 56 -16.82 -1.11 -0.36
C GLN A 56 -17.19 -0.53 1.01
N GLN A 57 -16.24 -0.56 1.96
CA GLN A 57 -16.41 -0.02 3.31
C GLN A 57 -16.01 1.45 3.34
N ASP A 58 -16.62 2.23 4.22
CA ASP A 58 -16.22 3.61 4.42
C ASP A 58 -14.84 3.69 5.09
N PRO A 59 -13.91 4.54 4.61
CA PRO A 59 -14.08 5.46 3.47
C PRO A 59 -14.06 4.72 2.12
N ARG A 60 -15.07 4.99 1.27
CA ARG A 60 -15.16 4.42 -0.08
C ARG A 60 -14.20 5.14 -1.02
N TYR A 61 -13.21 4.41 -1.52
CA TYR A 61 -12.24 4.91 -2.50
C TYR A 61 -11.92 3.83 -3.52
N LYS A 62 -11.44 4.28 -4.68
CA LYS A 62 -10.87 3.39 -5.71
C LYS A 62 -9.35 3.39 -5.53
N THR A 63 -8.79 2.20 -5.32
CA THR A 63 -7.34 2.01 -5.16
C THR A 63 -6.52 2.64 -6.30
N PRO A 64 -6.89 2.50 -7.59
CA PRO A 64 -6.14 3.14 -8.68
C PRO A 64 -6.02 4.66 -8.50
N ASP A 65 -7.12 5.33 -8.13
CA ASP A 65 -7.16 6.79 -7.97
C ASP A 65 -6.27 7.23 -6.79
N VAL A 66 -6.32 6.48 -5.69
CA VAL A 66 -5.48 6.71 -4.51
C VAL A 66 -3.99 6.52 -4.84
N VAL A 67 -3.64 5.42 -5.52
CA VAL A 67 -2.25 5.14 -5.91
C VAL A 67 -1.71 6.24 -6.83
N ALA A 68 -2.49 6.69 -7.81
CA ALA A 68 -2.09 7.79 -8.69
C ALA A 68 -1.83 9.09 -7.90
N LYS A 69 -2.70 9.42 -6.92
CA LYS A 69 -2.51 10.62 -6.11
C LYS A 69 -1.32 10.51 -5.16
N LEU A 70 -1.12 9.35 -4.55
CA LEU A 70 0.04 9.09 -3.68
C LEU A 70 1.35 9.15 -4.47
N ALA A 71 1.35 8.67 -5.71
CA ALA A 71 2.51 8.76 -6.57
C ALA A 71 2.93 10.21 -6.88
N GLU A 72 1.94 11.08 -7.11
CA GLU A 72 2.16 12.51 -7.26
C GLU A 72 2.75 13.15 -5.99
N ILE A 73 2.18 12.83 -4.82
CA ILE A 73 2.61 13.37 -3.52
C ILE A 73 4.04 12.93 -3.17
N TRP A 74 4.35 11.65 -3.41
CA TRP A 74 5.65 11.08 -3.09
C TRP A 74 6.69 11.27 -4.19
N GLY A 75 6.31 11.75 -5.37
CA GLY A 75 7.21 11.92 -6.51
C GLY A 75 7.76 10.60 -7.04
N ILE A 76 6.96 9.54 -7.04
CA ILE A 76 7.36 8.18 -7.43
C ILE A 76 6.70 7.72 -8.72
N SER A 77 7.24 6.65 -9.29
CA SER A 77 6.63 5.98 -10.46
C SER A 77 5.66 4.88 -10.05
N VAL A 78 4.59 4.71 -10.84
CA VAL A 78 3.65 3.60 -10.72
C VAL A 78 3.73 2.76 -11.99
N GLU A 79 3.95 1.48 -11.82
CA GLU A 79 3.80 0.48 -12.88
C GLU A 79 2.45 -0.22 -12.68
N ILE A 80 1.69 -0.35 -13.77
CA ILE A 80 0.33 -0.90 -13.80
C ILE A 80 0.33 -2.15 -14.69
#